data_AF-A0A7D9LKJ1-F1
#
_entry.id   AF-A0A7D9LKJ1-F1
#
_cell.length_a   1.000
_cell.length_b   1.000
_cell.length_c   1.000
_cell.angle_alpha   90.00
_cell.angle_beta   90.00
_cell.angle_gamma   90.00
#
_symmetry.space_group_name_H-M   'P 1'
#
loop_
_entity.id
_entity.type
_entity.pdbx_description
1 polymer ?
#
loop_
_entity_poly.entity_id
_entity_poly.type
_entity_poly.pdbx_seq_one_letter_code
_entity_poly.pdbx_strand_id
1 'polypeptide(L)'
;MATSYLLDHKRFWANEKSLKTRILEGSDVIQQSDYLKDFLLLIQSDGLEAAYLEYGDDEPRLPPPESAYRKAPENVTYDYDVIVVGAGMAGLSAAYELKKAGLSVIILEQTDRYGGKLFTYGPESGLAPGLYGE
;
A
#
# COMPACT_ATOMS: atom_id res chain seq x y z
N MET A 1 -21.25 -8.55 4.08
CA MET A 1 -21.52 -10.00 3.93
C MET A 1 -20.50 -10.89 4.64
N ALA A 2 -19.19 -10.63 4.58
CA ALA A 2 -18.18 -11.44 5.31
C ALA A 2 -18.25 -11.25 6.85
N THR A 3 -18.44 -10.01 7.31
CA THR A 3 -18.50 -9.68 8.75
C THR A 3 -19.71 -10.33 9.44
N SER A 4 -20.88 -10.36 8.79
CA SER A 4 -22.09 -10.99 9.36
C SER A 4 -21.95 -12.51 9.44
N TYR A 5 -21.33 -13.14 8.43
CA TYR A 5 -21.10 -14.59 8.40
C TYR A 5 -20.20 -15.05 9.57
N LEU A 6 -19.13 -14.32 9.85
CA LEU A 6 -18.22 -14.63 10.96
C LEU A 6 -18.87 -14.47 12.35
N LEU A 7 -19.79 -13.51 12.50
CA LEU A 7 -20.51 -13.27 13.76
C LEU A 7 -21.55 -14.36 14.06
N ASP A 8 -22.20 -14.89 13.03
CA ASP A 8 -23.19 -15.96 13.16
C ASP A 8 -22.57 -17.35 13.42
N HIS A 9 -21.30 -17.54 13.08
CA HIS A 9 -20.61 -18.82 13.22
C HIS A 9 -19.63 -18.81 14.41
N LYS A 10 -20.18 -18.62 15.63
CA LYS A 10 -19.44 -18.54 16.90
C LYS A 10 -18.48 -19.71 17.19
N ARG A 11 -18.68 -20.86 16.54
CA ARG A 11 -17.75 -22.01 16.55
C ARG A 11 -16.31 -21.62 16.18
N PHE A 12 -16.12 -20.64 15.30
CA PHE A 12 -14.79 -20.21 14.87
C PHE A 12 -14.01 -19.45 15.95
N TRP A 13 -14.69 -18.93 16.98
CA TRP A 13 -14.08 -18.08 18.02
C TRP A 13 -14.34 -18.59 19.44
N ALA A 14 -14.97 -19.76 19.59
CA ALA A 14 -15.45 -20.29 20.87
C ALA A 14 -14.32 -20.53 21.91
N ASN A 15 -13.07 -20.67 21.45
CA ASN A 15 -11.89 -20.85 22.28
C ASN A 15 -10.88 -19.71 22.16
N GLU A 16 -11.19 -18.63 21.43
CA GLU A 16 -10.30 -17.48 21.33
C GLU A 16 -10.52 -16.50 22.48
N LYS A 17 -9.43 -16.15 23.18
CA LYS A 17 -9.44 -15.08 24.16
C LYS A 17 -9.81 -13.77 23.49
N SER A 18 -10.57 -12.91 24.19
CA SER A 18 -10.94 -11.60 23.66
C SER A 18 -9.69 -10.78 23.31
N LEU A 19 -9.78 -9.93 22.28
CA LEU A 19 -8.66 -9.09 21.84
C LEU A 19 -8.05 -8.28 22.99
N LYS A 20 -8.92 -7.73 23.86
CA LYS A 20 -8.49 -7.01 25.08
C LYS A 20 -7.73 -7.91 26.06
N THR A 21 -8.16 -9.15 26.22
CA THR A 21 -7.50 -10.14 27.09
C THR A 21 -6.12 -10.52 26.53
N ARG A 22 -5.99 -10.68 25.21
CA ARG A 22 -4.72 -10.99 24.53
C ARG A 22 -3.70 -9.84 24.61
N ILE A 23 -4.18 -8.59 24.56
CA ILE A 23 -3.35 -7.39 24.69
C ILE A 23 -2.85 -7.23 26.14
N LEU A 24 -3.69 -7.52 27.14
CA LEU A 24 -3.36 -7.35 28.56
C LEU A 24 -2.49 -8.49 29.13
N GLU A 25 -2.58 -9.70 28.56
CA GLU A 25 -1.78 -10.85 28.98
C GLU A 25 -0.30 -10.78 28.54
N GLY A 26 0.13 -9.65 27.95
CA GLY A 26 1.54 -9.37 27.70
C GLY A 26 2.17 -10.42 26.80
N SER A 27 1.75 -10.48 25.54
CA SER A 27 2.48 -11.27 24.57
C SER A 27 3.79 -10.54 24.22
N ASP A 28 4.92 -11.26 24.19
CA ASP A 28 6.20 -10.84 23.57
C ASP A 28 6.07 -10.53 22.05
N VAL A 29 4.84 -10.32 21.56
CA VAL A 29 4.51 -10.02 20.19
C VAL A 29 4.79 -8.54 19.99
N ILE A 30 6.00 -8.27 19.50
CA ILE A 30 6.35 -6.96 18.97
C ILE A 30 5.39 -6.68 17.79
N GLN A 31 4.52 -5.70 17.93
CA GLN A 31 3.65 -5.30 16.83
C GLN A 31 4.50 -4.54 15.81
N GLN A 32 4.24 -4.72 14.52
CA GLN A 32 4.94 -3.91 13.50
C GLN A 32 4.79 -2.41 13.74
N SER A 33 3.66 -1.98 14.31
CA SER A 33 3.44 -0.59 14.71
C SER A 33 4.41 -0.10 15.78
N ASP A 34 4.95 -0.98 16.63
CA ASP A 34 5.90 -0.61 17.68
C ASP A 34 7.23 -0.15 17.07
N TYR A 35 7.64 -0.74 15.93
CA TYR A 35 8.83 -0.31 15.19
C TYR A 35 8.63 1.00 14.44
N LEU A 36 7.39 1.29 14.02
CA LEU A 36 7.07 2.50 13.25
C LEU A 36 6.55 3.64 14.14
N LYS A 37 6.37 3.41 15.43
CA LYS A 37 5.69 4.35 16.33
C LYS A 37 6.43 5.67 16.40
N ASP A 38 7.74 5.62 16.65
CA ASP A 38 8.54 6.83 16.84
C ASP A 38 8.70 7.59 15.50
N PHE A 39 8.88 6.86 14.39
CA PHE A 39 8.86 7.42 13.04
C PHE A 39 7.54 8.15 12.73
N LEU A 40 6.39 7.53 13.02
CA LEU A 40 5.08 8.13 12.77
C LEU A 40 4.80 9.34 13.68
N LEU A 41 5.25 9.30 14.94
CA LEU A 41 5.15 10.42 15.85
C LEU A 41 6.01 11.60 15.38
N LEU A 42 7.19 11.33 14.84
CA LEU A 42 8.07 12.35 14.28
C LEU A 42 7.51 12.99 13.00
N ILE A 43 6.87 12.18 12.12
CA ILE A 43 6.11 12.73 10.99
C ILE A 43 5.03 13.70 11.48
N GLN A 44 4.34 13.34 12.56
CA GLN A 44 3.26 14.15 13.09
C GLN A 44 3.77 15.46 13.71
N SER A 45 4.91 15.45 14.41
CA SER A 45 5.47 16.64 15.06
C SER A 45 6.18 17.57 14.08
N ASP A 46 7.09 17.01 13.28
CA ASP A 46 8.11 17.78 12.56
C ASP A 46 8.08 17.54 11.04
N GLY A 47 7.18 16.66 10.57
CA GLY A 47 6.95 16.39 9.16
C GLY A 47 7.75 15.22 8.61
N LEU A 48 7.39 14.81 7.39
CA LEU A 48 7.93 13.61 6.74
C LEU A 48 9.44 13.70 6.48
N GLU A 49 9.95 14.90 6.18
CA GLU A 49 11.37 15.14 5.92
C GLU A 49 12.23 14.89 7.15
N ALA A 50 11.82 15.38 8.33
CA ALA A 50 12.52 15.16 9.58
C ALA A 50 12.59 13.67 9.94
N ALA A 51 11.46 12.97 9.81
CA ALA A 51 11.40 11.54 10.08
C ALA A 51 12.27 10.71 9.13
N TYR A 52 12.39 11.14 7.87
CA TYR A 52 13.27 10.50 6.90
C TYR A 52 14.75 10.72 7.18
N LEU A 53 15.15 11.94 7.57
CA LEU A 53 16.55 12.22 7.89
C LEU A 53 17.01 11.47 9.14
N GLU A 54 16.12 11.21 10.09
CA GLU A 54 16.44 10.52 11.33
C GLU A 54 16.38 8.99 11.21
N TYR A 55 15.40 8.44 10.49
CA TYR A 55 15.14 6.99 10.42
C TYR A 55 15.37 6.36 9.04
N GLY A 56 15.68 7.15 8.01
CA GLY A 56 15.93 6.64 6.66
C GLY A 56 17.28 5.93 6.56
N ASP A 57 17.29 4.73 5.96
CA ASP A 57 18.53 3.98 5.68
C ASP A 57 19.43 4.67 4.64
N ASP A 58 18.83 5.48 3.76
CA ASP A 58 19.48 6.22 2.68
C ASP A 58 19.02 7.68 2.67
N GLU A 59 19.86 8.58 2.16
CA GLU A 59 19.44 9.95 1.86
C GLU A 59 18.24 9.94 0.88
N PRO A 60 17.26 10.85 1.04
CA PRO A 60 16.12 10.91 0.15
C PRO A 60 16.62 11.05 -1.29
N ARG A 61 16.24 10.10 -2.16
CA ARG A 61 16.53 10.24 -3.58
C ARG A 61 15.91 11.54 -4.04
N LEU A 62 16.76 12.41 -4.61
CA LEU A 62 16.29 13.61 -5.28
C LEU A 62 15.16 13.21 -6.22
N PRO A 63 14.07 14.01 -6.28
CA PRO A 63 13.04 13.77 -7.27
C PRO A 63 13.72 13.65 -8.64
N PRO A 64 13.22 12.78 -9.54
CA PRO A 64 13.71 12.72 -10.90
C PRO A 64 13.86 14.15 -11.45
N PRO A 65 14.97 14.48 -12.12
CA PRO A 65 15.16 15.82 -12.65
C PRO A 65 13.96 16.17 -13.53
N GLU A 66 13.58 17.44 -13.63
CA GLU A 66 12.37 17.83 -14.37
C GLU A 66 12.34 17.28 -15.81
N SER A 67 13.52 17.14 -16.41
CA SER A 67 13.76 16.48 -17.71
C SER A 67 13.37 15.00 -17.82
N ALA A 68 13.32 14.27 -16.69
CA ALA A 68 12.91 12.87 -16.63
C ALA A 68 11.39 12.71 -16.74
N TYR A 69 10.63 13.75 -16.39
CA TYR A 69 9.22 13.80 -16.71
C TYR A 69 9.07 14.15 -18.19
N ARG A 70 8.45 13.27 -18.97
CA ARG A 70 8.02 13.65 -20.31
C ARG A 70 7.03 14.79 -20.17
N LYS A 71 7.41 15.99 -20.64
CA LYS A 71 6.50 17.12 -20.75
C LYS A 71 5.32 16.64 -21.59
N ALA A 72 4.13 16.63 -20.99
CA ALA A 72 2.92 16.30 -21.74
C ALA A 72 2.85 17.27 -22.94
N PRO A 73 2.46 16.78 -24.13
CA PRO A 73 2.30 17.65 -25.29
C PRO A 73 1.40 18.84 -24.92
N GLU A 74 1.87 20.06 -25.21
CA GLU A 74 1.10 21.27 -24.96
C GLU A 74 -0.20 21.22 -25.78
N ASN A 75 -1.34 21.38 -25.12
CA ASN A 75 -2.70 21.36 -25.68
C ASN A 75 -3.28 19.99 -26.10
N VAL A 76 -2.96 18.90 -25.40
CA VAL A 76 -3.75 17.67 -25.53
C VAL A 76 -4.79 17.58 -24.41
N THR A 77 -6.06 17.72 -24.79
CA THR A 77 -7.20 17.42 -23.93
C THR A 77 -7.46 15.93 -23.96
N TYR A 78 -7.38 15.28 -22.80
CA TYR A 78 -7.83 13.91 -22.61
C TYR A 78 -9.23 13.95 -22.01
N ASP A 79 -10.16 13.20 -22.61
CA ASP A 79 -11.52 13.09 -22.12
C ASP A 79 -11.73 11.69 -21.54
N TYR A 80 -12.02 11.64 -20.24
CA TYR A 80 -12.26 10.41 -19.49
C TYR A 80 -13.38 10.65 -18.49
N ASP A 81 -14.30 9.71 -18.36
CA ASP A 81 -15.38 9.77 -17.36
C ASP A 81 -14.83 9.65 -15.93
N VAL A 82 -13.76 8.86 -15.73
CA VAL A 82 -13.13 8.65 -14.42
C VAL A 82 -11.61 8.56 -14.51
N ILE A 83 -10.93 9.22 -13.57
CA ILE A 83 -9.50 9.08 -13.32
C ILE A 83 -9.30 8.33 -12.01
N VAL A 84 -8.55 7.23 -12.05
CA VAL A 84 -8.15 6.45 -10.87
C VAL A 84 -6.68 6.75 -10.56
N VAL A 85 -6.39 7.21 -9.36
CA VAL A 85 -5.01 7.48 -8.91
C VAL A 85 -4.51 6.29 -8.08
N GLY A 86 -3.47 5.63 -8.58
CA GLY A 86 -2.84 4.43 -8.04
C GLY A 86 -3.31 3.15 -8.74
N ALA A 87 -2.36 2.37 -9.27
CA ALA A 87 -2.57 1.05 -9.86
C ALA A 87 -2.32 -0.09 -8.86
N GLY A 88 -2.63 0.13 -7.58
CA GLY A 88 -2.74 -0.94 -6.59
C GLY A 88 -4.02 -1.77 -6.75
N MET A 89 -4.21 -2.82 -5.93
CA MET A 89 -5.38 -3.69 -6.04
C MET A 89 -6.73 -2.98 -5.96
N ALA A 90 -6.84 -1.97 -5.09
CA ALA A 90 -8.04 -1.17 -4.97
C ALA A 90 -8.32 -0.37 -6.27
N GLY A 91 -7.31 0.31 -6.81
CA GLY A 91 -7.44 1.11 -8.03
C GLY A 91 -7.72 0.26 -9.26
N LEU A 92 -7.01 -0.86 -9.42
CA LEU A 92 -7.25 -1.81 -10.52
C LEU A 92 -8.66 -2.42 -10.45
N SER A 93 -9.13 -2.79 -9.26
CA SER A 93 -10.49 -3.32 -9.09
C SER A 93 -11.55 -2.27 -9.41
N ALA A 94 -11.36 -1.02 -8.94
CA ALA A 94 -12.26 0.07 -9.25
C ALA A 94 -12.32 0.35 -10.76
N ALA A 95 -11.16 0.47 -11.41
CA ALA A 95 -11.07 0.70 -12.85
C ALA A 95 -11.72 -0.44 -13.65
N TYR A 96 -11.57 -1.69 -13.21
CA TYR A 96 -12.20 -2.85 -13.83
C TYR A 96 -13.73 -2.76 -13.80
N GLU A 97 -14.33 -2.49 -12.63
CA GLU A 97 -15.78 -2.38 -12.49
C GLU A 97 -16.35 -1.17 -13.25
N LEU A 98 -15.66 -0.02 -13.21
CA LEU A 98 -16.06 1.18 -13.94
C LEU A 98 -16.02 0.96 -15.46
N LYS A 99 -14.97 0.29 -15.97
CA LYS A 99 -14.87 -0.06 -17.39
C LYS A 99 -15.96 -1.05 -17.80
N LYS A 100 -16.29 -2.01 -16.93
CA LYS A 100 -17.40 -2.95 -17.14
C LYS A 100 -18.76 -2.25 -17.18
N ALA A 101 -18.90 -1.14 -16.46
CA ALA A 101 -20.08 -0.26 -16.51
C ALA A 101 -20.14 0.62 -17.78
N GLY A 102 -19.15 0.52 -18.68
CA GLY A 102 -19.12 1.27 -19.94
C GLY A 102 -18.47 2.65 -19.86
N LEU A 103 -17.85 3.00 -18.74
CA LEU A 103 -17.17 4.28 -18.56
C LEU A 103 -15.76 4.26 -19.17
N SER A 104 -15.34 5.39 -19.71
CA SER A 104 -13.96 5.64 -20.11
C SER A 104 -13.11 5.98 -18.88
N VAL A 105 -12.07 5.18 -18.62
CA VAL A 105 -11.28 5.26 -17.40
C VAL A 105 -9.79 5.29 -17.73
N ILE A 106 -9.06 6.18 -17.06
CA ILE A 106 -7.59 6.19 -17.05
C ILE A 106 -7.07 5.93 -15.62
N ILE A 107 -5.96 5.20 -15.51
CA ILE A 107 -5.26 4.97 -14.25
C ILE A 107 -3.93 5.72 -14.30
N LEU A 108 -3.64 6.50 -13.26
CA LEU A 108 -2.35 7.18 -13.07
C LEU A 108 -1.60 6.48 -11.95
N GLU A 109 -0.41 5.98 -12.22
CA GLU A 109 0.45 5.28 -11.26
C GLU A 109 1.79 6.00 -11.17
N GLN A 110 2.33 6.11 -9.96
CA GLN A 110 3.60 6.80 -9.71
C GLN A 110 4.79 5.98 -10.20
N THR A 111 4.65 4.65 -10.17
CA THR A 111 5.70 3.71 -10.55
C THR A 111 5.51 3.13 -11.95
N ASP A 112 6.49 2.37 -12.42
CA ASP A 112 6.44 1.63 -13.69
C ASP A 112 5.74 0.26 -13.55
N ARG A 113 5.25 -0.08 -12.35
CA ARG A 113 4.63 -1.37 -12.04
C ARG A 113 3.20 -1.20 -11.52
N TYR A 114 2.40 -2.23 -11.74
CA TYR A 114 1.06 -2.36 -11.16
C TYR A 114 1.09 -3.26 -9.92
N GLY A 115 0.05 -3.23 -9.09
CA GLY A 115 -0.12 -4.07 -7.90
C GLY A 115 0.08 -3.32 -6.58
N GLY A 116 0.70 -2.13 -6.61
CA GLY A 116 0.86 -1.27 -5.44
C GLY A 116 1.72 -1.92 -4.36
N LYS A 117 1.10 -2.41 -3.27
CA LYS A 117 1.81 -3.17 -2.23
C LYS A 117 1.95 -4.66 -2.55
N LEU A 118 1.17 -5.20 -3.48
CA LEU A 118 1.39 -6.56 -3.95
C LEU A 118 2.58 -6.54 -4.91
N PHE A 119 3.74 -6.94 -4.40
CA PHE A 119 4.96 -7.13 -5.17
C PHE A 119 5.44 -8.55 -4.88
N THR A 120 5.72 -9.33 -5.92
CA THR A 120 6.31 -10.65 -5.70
C THR A 120 7.78 -10.58 -6.06
N TYR A 121 8.64 -10.84 -5.08
CA TYR A 121 10.08 -10.98 -5.28
C TYR A 121 10.36 -12.21 -6.13
N GLY A 122 10.99 -11.99 -7.28
CA GLY A 122 11.45 -13.03 -8.20
C GLY A 122 12.87 -13.53 -7.92
N PRO A 123 13.42 -14.41 -8.78
CA PRO A 123 14.76 -14.97 -8.64
C PRO A 123 15.87 -13.91 -8.56
N GLU A 124 15.70 -12.78 -9.26
CA GLU A 124 16.61 -11.61 -9.21
C GLU A 124 16.67 -10.91 -7.84
N SER A 125 15.77 -11.23 -6.91
CA SER A 125 15.69 -10.60 -5.59
C SER A 125 16.69 -11.17 -4.57
N GLY A 126 17.55 -12.11 -4.99
CA GLY A 126 18.51 -12.77 -4.11
C GLY A 126 17.91 -13.88 -3.23
N LEU A 127 16.68 -14.29 -3.51
CA LEU A 127 16.06 -15.47 -2.87
C LEU A 127 16.71 -16.76 -3.38
N ALA A 128 16.70 -17.82 -2.56
CA ALA A 128 17.20 -19.12 -2.98
C ALA A 128 16.42 -19.62 -4.23
N PRO A 129 17.06 -20.38 -5.14
CA PRO A 129 16.41 -20.83 -6.37
C PRO A 129 15.06 -21.52 -6.12
N GLY A 130 14.01 -21.00 -6.75
CA GLY A 130 12.64 -21.52 -6.62
C GLY A 130 11.81 -20.91 -5.48
N LEU A 131 12.36 -19.98 -4.70
CA LEU A 131 11.61 -19.21 -3.71
C LEU A 131 11.12 -17.88 -4.27
N TYR A 132 9.92 -17.50 -3.84
CA TYR A 132 9.27 -16.22 -4.13
C TYR A 132 8.79 -15.64 -2.80
N GLY A 133 8.77 -14.32 -2.67
CA GLY A 133 8.28 -13.61 -1.48
C GLY A 133 7.32 -12.49 -1.84
N GLU A 134 6.55 -12.00 -0.88
CA GLU A 134 5.71 -10.80 -1.00
C GLU A 134 6.13 -9.72 0.01
#